data_AF-A0A8R2NN45-F1
#
_entry.id   AF-A0A8R2NN45-F1
#
_cell.length_a   1.000
_cell.length_b   1.000
_cell.length_c   1.000
_cell.angle_alpha   90.00
_cell.angle_beta   90.00
_cell.angle_gamma   90.00
#
_symmetry.space_group_name_H-M   'P 1'
#
loop_
_entity.id
_entity.type
_entity.pdbx_description
1 polymer ?
#
loop_
_entity_poly.entity_id
_entity_poly.type
_entity_poly.pdbx_seq_one_letter_code
_entity_poly.pdbx_strand_id
1 'polypeptide(L)'
;MVESLELIFRLIVNVVNQGEINSLKNLAKLFAQLLSSNSISWNVFSAVRMADIGNSYSGEAYFTELFKSLILLMGRDAVKERILDPSLQQSFAGLFPLNDGEYYNYSYCHFFFAEIDLYDVIAPFEESLRRGIPV
;
A
#
# COMPACT_ATOMS: atom_id res chain seq x y z
N MET A 1 -18.78 12.94 -4.26
CA MET A 1 -17.48 13.52 -4.69
C MET A 1 -16.31 12.71 -4.13
N VAL A 2 -16.26 12.42 -2.82
CA VAL A 2 -15.23 11.56 -2.21
C VAL A 2 -15.23 10.13 -2.77
N GLU A 3 -16.41 9.51 -2.91
CA GLU A 3 -16.56 8.18 -3.53
C GLU A 3 -15.98 8.10 -4.96
N SER A 4 -16.00 9.22 -5.69
CA SER A 4 -15.44 9.30 -7.05
C SER A 4 -13.91 9.21 -7.03
N LEU A 5 -13.25 9.81 -6.03
CA LEU A 5 -11.78 9.78 -5.90
C LEU A 5 -11.28 8.40 -5.45
N GLU A 6 -12.01 7.75 -4.54
CA GLU A 6 -11.71 6.37 -4.14
C GLU A 6 -11.87 5.39 -5.31
N LEU A 7 -12.89 5.58 -6.14
CA LEU A 7 -13.08 4.80 -7.35
C LEU A 7 -11.95 5.04 -8.37
N ILE A 8 -11.51 6.30 -8.54
CA ILE A 8 -10.37 6.62 -9.41
C ILE A 8 -9.09 5.94 -8.90
N PHE A 9 -8.83 5.93 -7.58
CA PHE A 9 -7.68 5.21 -7.03
C PHE A 9 -7.73 3.73 -7.42
N ARG A 10 -8.87 3.07 -7.21
CA ARG A 10 -9.04 1.64 -7.56
C ARG A 10 -8.87 1.39 -9.06
N LEU A 11 -9.36 2.30 -9.91
CA LEU A 11 -9.14 2.21 -11.36
C LEU A 11 -7.65 2.34 -11.71
N ILE A 12 -6.92 3.27 -11.08
CA ILE A 12 -5.49 3.45 -11.29
C ILE A 12 -4.73 2.19 -10.89
N VAL A 13 -5.05 1.58 -9.74
CA VAL A 13 -4.43 0.31 -9.32
C VAL A 13 -4.55 -0.77 -10.39
N ASN A 14 -5.70 -0.86 -11.07
CA ASN A 14 -5.92 -1.85 -12.14
C ASN A 14 -5.12 -1.59 -13.43
N VAL A 15 -4.74 -0.33 -13.70
CA VAL A 15 -4.08 0.07 -14.96
C VAL A 15 -2.63 0.56 -14.76
N VAL A 16 -2.15 0.58 -13.52
CA VAL A 16 -0.82 1.10 -13.15
C VAL A 16 0.29 0.38 -13.92
N ASN A 17 0.09 -0.90 -14.26
CA ASN A 17 1.03 -1.72 -14.99
C ASN A 17 1.27 -1.29 -16.46
N GLN A 18 0.39 -0.47 -17.02
CA GLN A 18 0.45 0.04 -18.41
C GLN A 18 0.78 1.54 -18.47
N GLY A 19 0.86 2.22 -17.32
CA GLY A 19 1.06 3.65 -17.25
C GLY A 19 2.53 4.08 -17.42
N GLU A 20 2.71 5.34 -17.86
CA GLU A 20 4.03 5.97 -17.93
C GLU A 20 4.53 6.36 -16.53
N ILE A 21 5.76 6.00 -16.21
CA ILE A 21 6.31 6.05 -14.84
C ILE A 21 6.27 7.45 -14.24
N ASN A 22 6.67 8.49 -14.96
CA ASN A 22 6.72 9.85 -14.40
C ASN A 22 5.31 10.38 -14.09
N SER A 23 4.36 10.11 -14.98
CA SER A 23 2.95 10.45 -14.81
C SER A 23 2.36 9.73 -13.59
N LEU A 24 2.68 8.45 -13.42
CA LEU A 24 2.26 7.67 -12.26
C LEU A 24 2.85 8.19 -10.95
N LYS A 25 4.14 8.58 -10.93
CA LYS A 25 4.75 9.20 -9.74
C LYS A 25 4.07 10.51 -9.33
N ASN A 26 3.63 11.32 -10.30
CA ASN A 26 2.87 12.53 -10.01
C ASN A 26 1.48 12.21 -9.44
N LEU A 27 0.79 11.19 -9.97
CA LEU A 27 -0.46 10.70 -9.42
C LEU A 27 -0.29 10.13 -8.01
N ALA A 28 0.79 9.39 -7.76
CA ALA A 28 1.11 8.85 -6.44
C ALA A 28 1.24 9.97 -5.40
N LYS A 29 1.93 11.07 -5.73
CA LYS A 29 2.04 12.26 -4.87
C LYS A 29 0.68 12.90 -4.58
N LEU A 30 -0.19 13.01 -5.59
CA LEU A 30 -1.55 13.53 -5.41
C LEU A 30 -2.36 12.65 -4.44
N PHE A 31 -2.35 11.33 -4.63
CA PHE A 31 -3.06 10.42 -3.75
C PHE A 31 -2.48 10.37 -2.33
N ALA A 32 -1.16 10.53 -2.19
CA ALA A 32 -0.53 10.68 -0.88
C ALA A 32 -1.10 11.89 -0.13
N GLN A 33 -1.27 13.04 -0.79
CA GLN A 33 -1.87 14.24 -0.20
C GLN A 33 -3.33 14.03 0.21
N LEU A 34 -4.11 13.34 -0.63
CA LEU A 34 -5.52 13.04 -0.35
C LEU A 34 -5.65 12.10 0.85
N LEU A 35 -4.82 11.07 0.93
CA LEU A 35 -4.78 10.13 2.06
C LEU A 35 -4.30 10.81 3.34
N SER A 36 -3.26 11.65 3.25
CA SER A 36 -2.69 12.33 4.43
C SER A 36 -3.62 13.36 5.04
N SER A 37 -4.46 13.99 4.21
CA SER A 37 -5.46 14.95 4.65
C SER A 37 -6.77 14.30 5.11
N ASN A 38 -6.87 12.96 5.11
CA ASN A 38 -8.11 12.20 5.29
C ASN A 38 -9.23 12.60 4.31
N SER A 39 -8.87 13.07 3.12
CA SER A 39 -9.83 13.42 2.06
C SER A 39 -10.40 12.19 1.36
N ILE A 40 -9.68 11.07 1.41
CA ILE A 40 -10.15 9.75 0.99
C ILE A 40 -9.82 8.71 2.08
N SER A 41 -10.60 7.64 2.15
CA SER A 41 -10.36 6.56 3.11
C SER A 41 -9.17 5.69 2.69
N TRP A 42 -8.40 5.23 3.67
CA TRP A 42 -7.36 4.22 3.47
C TRP A 42 -7.94 2.84 3.09
N ASN A 43 -9.26 2.66 3.15
CA ASN A 43 -9.93 1.46 2.63
C ASN A 43 -9.71 1.22 1.13
N VAL A 44 -9.22 2.21 0.38
CA VAL A 44 -8.83 2.05 -1.02
C VAL A 44 -7.72 1.01 -1.23
N PHE A 45 -6.88 0.75 -0.21
CA PHE A 45 -5.83 -0.28 -0.28
C PHE A 45 -6.38 -1.71 -0.40
N SER A 46 -7.66 -1.94 -0.10
CA SER A 46 -8.32 -3.24 -0.32
C SER A 46 -8.26 -3.74 -1.77
N ALA A 47 -8.05 -2.85 -2.75
CA ALA A 47 -7.87 -3.19 -4.15
C ALA A 47 -6.44 -3.56 -4.54
N VAL A 48 -5.47 -3.39 -3.64
CA VAL A 48 -4.04 -3.59 -3.94
C VAL A 48 -3.62 -5.00 -3.54
N ARG A 49 -2.78 -5.63 -4.37
CA ARG A 49 -2.13 -6.91 -4.06
C ARG A 49 -0.62 -6.79 -4.23
N MET A 50 0.14 -7.45 -3.37
CA MET A 50 1.60 -7.43 -3.45
C MET A 50 2.11 -8.01 -4.79
N ALA A 51 1.43 -9.04 -5.31
CA ALA A 51 1.74 -9.62 -6.62
C ALA A 51 1.65 -8.58 -7.76
N ASP A 52 0.66 -7.68 -7.72
CA ASP A 52 0.49 -6.65 -8.77
C ASP A 52 1.60 -5.60 -8.72
N ILE A 53 2.16 -5.34 -7.53
CA ILE A 53 3.30 -4.45 -7.33
C ILE A 53 4.58 -5.10 -7.87
N GLY A 54 4.86 -6.34 -7.46
CA GLY A 54 6.09 -7.05 -7.82
C GLY A 54 6.20 -7.45 -9.29
N ASN A 55 5.07 -7.65 -9.97
CA ASN A 55 5.06 -8.06 -11.37
C ASN A 55 5.19 -6.89 -12.38
N SER A 56 5.27 -5.64 -11.92
CA SER A 56 5.31 -4.48 -12.80
C SER A 56 6.21 -3.36 -12.28
N TYR A 57 7.23 -2.98 -13.07
CA TYR A 57 8.09 -1.83 -12.77
C TYR A 57 7.33 -0.52 -12.55
N SER A 58 6.24 -0.27 -13.28
CA SER A 58 5.44 0.95 -13.13
C SER A 58 4.53 0.88 -11.89
N GLY A 59 4.04 -0.31 -11.54
CA GLY A 59 3.38 -0.58 -10.27
C GLY A 59 4.30 -0.32 -9.08
N GLU A 60 5.48 -0.93 -9.07
CA GLU A 60 6.53 -0.71 -8.07
C GLU A 60 6.85 0.79 -7.93
N ALA A 61 7.16 1.48 -9.04
CA ALA A 61 7.47 2.90 -9.00
C ALA A 61 6.32 3.77 -8.46
N TYR A 62 5.06 3.43 -8.77
CA TYR A 62 3.88 4.14 -8.26
C TYR A 62 3.74 3.98 -6.74
N PHE A 63 3.74 2.73 -6.24
CA PHE A 63 3.53 2.48 -4.81
C PHE A 63 4.72 2.90 -3.96
N THR A 64 5.95 2.72 -4.45
CA THR A 64 7.14 3.24 -3.79
C THR A 64 7.08 4.76 -3.62
N GLU A 65 6.70 5.50 -4.67
CA GLU A 65 6.54 6.96 -4.58
C GLU A 65 5.36 7.35 -3.67
N LEU A 66 4.26 6.59 -3.70
CA LEU A 66 3.07 6.82 -2.85
C LEU A 66 3.42 6.75 -1.37
N PHE A 67 4.04 5.64 -0.93
CA PHE A 67 4.41 5.45 0.48
C PHE A 67 5.53 6.40 0.91
N LYS A 68 6.56 6.62 0.08
CA LYS A 68 7.61 7.62 0.38
C LYS A 68 7.01 9.03 0.52
N SER A 69 6.03 9.40 -0.30
CA SER A 69 5.33 10.68 -0.21
C SER A 69 4.44 10.76 1.05
N LEU A 70 3.77 9.67 1.44
CA LEU A 70 2.99 9.61 2.68
C LEU A 70 3.88 9.82 3.91
N ILE A 71 5.04 9.15 3.95
CA ILE A 71 6.02 9.31 5.03
C ILE A 71 6.54 10.76 5.07
N LEU A 72 6.79 11.37 3.91
CA LEU A 72 7.19 12.79 3.85
C LEU A 72 6.12 13.74 4.40
N LEU A 73 4.84 13.46 4.18
CA LEU A 73 3.73 14.34 4.55
C LEU A 73 3.29 14.18 6.02
N MET A 74 3.30 12.96 6.55
CA MET A 74 2.75 12.64 7.88
C MET A 74 3.81 12.17 8.89
N GLY A 75 5.00 11.80 8.41
CA GLY A 75 5.99 11.10 9.21
C GLY A 75 5.82 9.58 9.16
N ARG A 76 6.93 8.87 9.37
CA ARG A 76 7.02 7.41 9.35
C ARG A 76 6.08 6.74 10.36
N ASP A 77 6.10 7.24 11.60
CA ASP A 77 5.34 6.64 12.70
C ASP A 77 3.82 6.78 12.48
N ALA A 78 3.35 7.92 11.96
CA ALA A 78 1.94 8.11 11.64
C ALA A 78 1.47 7.17 10.52
N VAL A 79 2.30 6.93 9.50
CA VAL A 79 1.98 5.96 8.43
C VAL A 79 1.95 4.53 8.98
N LYS A 80 2.91 4.18 9.84
CA LYS A 80 2.94 2.89 10.54
C LYS A 80 1.67 2.67 11.37
N GLU A 81 1.25 3.65 12.16
CA GLU A 81 0.01 3.58 12.94
C GLU A 81 -1.21 3.34 12.07
N ARG A 82 -1.27 3.94 10.87
CA ARG A 82 -2.37 3.70 9.91
C ARG A 82 -2.34 2.29 9.31
N ILE A 83 -1.16 1.78 8.97
CA ILE A 83 -1.02 0.41 8.43
C ILE A 83 -1.41 -0.63 9.49
N LEU A 84 -1.06 -0.37 10.75
CA LEU A 84 -1.34 -1.23 11.90
C LEU A 84 -2.69 -0.92 12.56
N ASP A 85 -3.55 -0.12 11.95
CA ASP A 85 -4.88 0.18 12.49
C ASP A 85 -5.77 -1.08 12.38
N PRO A 86 -6.34 -1.58 13.49
CA PRO A 86 -7.20 -2.77 13.48
C PRO A 86 -8.40 -2.64 12.53
N SER A 87 -8.92 -1.42 12.33
CA SER A 87 -10.05 -1.17 11.42
C SER A 87 -9.67 -1.26 9.94
N LEU A 88 -8.39 -1.11 9.62
CA LEU A 88 -7.85 -1.14 8.25
C LEU A 88 -7.16 -2.47 7.91
N GLN A 89 -7.08 -3.41 8.84
CA GLN A 89 -6.41 -4.70 8.67
C GLN A 89 -6.84 -5.42 7.37
N GLN A 90 -8.14 -5.52 7.10
CA GLN A 90 -8.63 -6.17 5.87
C GLN A 90 -8.25 -5.39 4.60
N SER A 91 -8.14 -4.06 4.70
CA SER A 91 -7.76 -3.20 3.58
C SER A 91 -6.30 -3.41 3.19
N PHE A 92 -5.41 -3.67 4.15
CA PHE A 92 -4.00 -3.93 3.89
C PHE A 92 -3.65 -5.40 3.67
N ALA A 93 -4.57 -6.34 3.94
CA ALA A 93 -4.30 -7.78 3.86
C ALA A 93 -3.68 -8.22 2.53
N GLY A 94 -4.08 -7.61 1.41
CA GLY A 94 -3.53 -7.93 0.08
C GLY A 94 -2.05 -7.57 -0.11
N LEU A 95 -1.49 -6.69 0.73
CA LEU A 95 -0.08 -6.33 0.72
C LEU A 95 0.80 -7.30 1.53
N PHE A 96 0.21 -8.20 2.33
CA PHE A 96 0.94 -9.15 3.17
C PHE A 96 0.63 -10.59 2.74
N PRO A 97 1.36 -11.15 1.75
CA PRO A 97 1.08 -12.45 1.15
C PRO A 97 1.58 -13.60 2.02
N LEU A 98 0.92 -13.83 3.17
CA LEU A 98 1.35 -14.85 4.13
C LEU A 98 0.85 -16.27 3.82
N ASN A 99 -0.21 -16.38 3.03
CA ASN A 99 -0.87 -17.66 2.74
C ASN A 99 -0.94 -18.02 1.26
N ASP A 100 -0.39 -17.20 0.36
CA ASP A 100 -0.51 -17.42 -1.09
C ASP A 100 0.37 -18.59 -1.60
N GLY A 101 1.23 -19.17 -0.76
CA GLY A 101 2.14 -20.26 -1.14
C GLY A 101 3.27 -19.83 -2.09
N GLU A 102 3.26 -18.57 -2.55
CA GLU A 102 4.26 -18.01 -3.44
C GLU A 102 5.40 -17.34 -2.66
N TYR A 103 6.50 -18.08 -2.50
CA TYR A 103 7.73 -17.60 -1.85
C TYR A 103 8.25 -16.27 -2.43
N TYR A 104 8.01 -16.04 -3.72
CA TYR A 104 8.38 -14.81 -4.41
C TYR A 104 7.65 -13.58 -3.83
N ASN A 105 6.33 -13.64 -3.68
CA ASN A 105 5.53 -12.52 -3.17
C ASN A 105 5.87 -12.23 -1.70
N TYR A 106 6.12 -13.26 -0.89
CA TYR A 106 6.57 -13.10 0.48
C TYR A 106 7.93 -12.38 0.54
N SER A 107 8.92 -12.86 -0.21
CA SER A 107 10.25 -12.24 -0.25
C SER A 107 10.17 -10.80 -0.77
N TYR A 108 9.37 -10.56 -1.81
CA TYR A 108 9.19 -9.24 -2.39
C TYR A 108 8.50 -8.27 -1.43
N CYS A 109 7.50 -8.73 -0.65
CA CYS A 109 6.89 -7.94 0.42
C CYS A 109 7.96 -7.42 1.39
N HIS A 110 8.86 -8.28 1.87
CA HIS A 110 9.96 -7.90 2.75
C HIS A 110 10.89 -6.87 2.11
N PHE A 111 11.26 -7.06 0.85
CA PHE A 111 12.09 -6.10 0.11
C PHE A 111 11.41 -4.74 -0.08
N PHE A 112 10.15 -4.74 -0.51
CA PHE A 112 9.37 -3.53 -0.75
C PHE A 112 9.24 -2.69 0.52
N PHE A 113 8.80 -3.29 1.62
CA PHE A 113 8.65 -2.57 2.89
C PHE A 113 9.99 -2.11 3.47
N ALA A 114 11.09 -2.82 3.22
CA ALA A 114 12.43 -2.33 3.55
C ALA A 114 12.84 -1.11 2.70
N GLU A 115 12.52 -1.10 1.41
CA GLU A 115 12.85 0.00 0.49
C GLU A 115 12.16 1.33 0.83
N ILE A 116 10.96 1.24 1.42
CA ILE A 116 10.17 2.40 1.89
C ILE A 116 10.36 2.68 3.39
N ASP A 117 11.32 2.02 4.06
CA ASP A 117 11.63 2.17 5.48
C ASP A 117 10.47 1.83 6.46
N LEU A 118 9.63 0.87 6.10
CA LEU A 118 8.48 0.40 6.89
C LEU A 118 8.53 -1.12 7.20
N TYR A 119 9.71 -1.73 7.18
CA TYR A 119 9.87 -3.18 7.43
C TYR A 119 9.33 -3.65 8.79
N ASP A 120 9.20 -2.77 9.78
CA ASP A 120 8.68 -3.06 11.11
C ASP A 120 7.16 -3.24 11.18
N VAL A 121 6.42 -2.92 10.10
CA VAL A 121 4.98 -3.26 10.01
C VAL A 121 4.76 -4.73 9.70
N ILE A 122 5.75 -5.44 9.14
CA ILE A 122 5.59 -6.81 8.67
C ILE A 122 5.27 -7.73 9.86
N ALA A 123 6.19 -7.85 10.83
CA ALA A 123 6.05 -8.83 11.91
C ALA A 123 4.73 -8.70 12.73
N PRO A 124 4.26 -7.49 13.11
CA PRO A 124 2.96 -7.34 13.77
C PRO A 124 1.80 -7.81 12.90
N PHE A 125 1.82 -7.48 11.61
CA PHE A 125 0.78 -7.87 10.67
C PHE A 125 0.76 -9.39 10.43
N GLU A 126 1.94 -10.01 10.37
CA GLU A 126 2.08 -11.46 10.29
C GLU A 126 1.50 -12.18 11.50
N GLU A 127 1.81 -11.68 12.70
CA GLU A 127 1.32 -12.29 13.93
C GLU A 127 -0.20 -12.14 14.07
N SER A 128 -0.72 -10.98 13.72
CA SER A 128 -2.15 -10.69 13.70
C SER A 128 -2.91 -11.64 12.77
N LEU A 129 -2.44 -11.81 11.54
CA LEU A 129 -3.05 -12.73 10.57
C LEU A 129 -2.95 -14.19 11.01
N ARG A 130 -1.83 -14.61 11.63
CA ARG A 130 -1.65 -15.96 12.18
C ARG A 130 -2.61 -16.26 13.33
N ARG A 131 -2.84 -15.28 14.21
CA ARG A 131 -3.73 -15.43 15.38
C ARG A 131 -5.21 -15.23 15.03
N GLY A 132 -5.52 -14.67 13.87
CA GLY A 132 -6.87 -14.24 13.52
C GLY A 132 -7.38 -13.10 14.40
N ILE A 133 -6.47 -12.30 14.97
CA ILE A 133 -6.78 -11.15 15.84
C ILE A 133 -6.29 -9.90 15.12
N PRO A 134 -7.07 -8.81 15.05
CA PRO A 134 -6.59 -7.55 14.49
C PRO A 134 -5.30 -7.04 15.13
N VAL A 135 -4.46 -6.41 14.30
CA VAL A 135 -3.22 -5.71 14.69
C VAL A 135 -3.49 -4.65 15.74
#